data_AF-A0A0A0HI86-F1
#
_entry.id   AF-A0A0A0HI86-F1
#
_cell.length_a   1.000
_cell.length_b   1.000
_cell.length_c   1.000
_cell.angle_alpha   90.00
_cell.angle_beta   90.00
_cell.angle_gamma   90.00
#
_symmetry.space_group_name_H-M   'P 1'
#
loop_
_entity.id
_entity.type
_entity.pdbx_description
1 polymer ?
#
loop_
_entity_poly.entity_id
_entity_poly.type
_entity_poly.pdbx_seq_one_letter_code
_entity_poly.pdbx_strand_id
1 'polypeptide(L)' 'MPLERSIDVAELQADMAFEAYLAAFFEDAHPEPLDSLETEALIARSRDDDLRSQGLGH' A
#
# COMPACT_ATOMS: atom_id res chain seq x y z
N MET A 1 2.91 28.64 -21.10
CA MET A 1 4.05 28.42 -20.18
C MET A 1 3.73 28.53 -18.67
N PRO A 2 2.50 28.27 -18.16
CA PRO A 2 2.30 27.95 -16.73
C PRO A 2 2.03 26.45 -16.48
N LEU A 3 1.48 25.74 -17.48
CA LEU A 3 1.18 24.30 -17.39
C LEU A 3 2.45 23.43 -17.34
N GLU A 4 3.43 23.68 -18.21
CA GLU A 4 4.70 22.94 -18.19
C GLU A 4 5.38 23.09 -16.82
N ARG A 5 5.41 24.32 -16.28
CA ARG A 5 5.96 24.56 -14.94
C ARG A 5 5.18 23.82 -13.83
N SER A 6 3.86 23.70 -13.96
CA SER A 6 3.07 22.90 -13.00
C SER A 6 3.33 21.40 -13.14
N ILE A 7 3.62 20.93 -14.36
CA ILE A 7 3.97 19.54 -14.63
C ILE A 7 5.34 19.23 -14.02
N ASP A 8 6.35 20.06 -14.26
CA ASP A 8 7.70 19.89 -13.68
C ASP A 8 7.66 19.81 -12.14
N VAL A 9 6.79 20.61 -11.51
CA VAL A 9 6.62 20.61 -10.04
C VAL A 9 5.91 19.35 -9.57
N ALA A 10 4.90 18.87 -10.30
CA ALA A 10 4.19 17.64 -9.97
C ALA A 10 5.08 16.41 -10.12
N GLU A 11 5.93 16.36 -11.15
CA GLU A 11 6.92 15.30 -11.34
C GLU A 11 7.91 15.24 -10.18
N LEU A 12 8.50 16.38 -9.81
CA LEU A 12 9.41 16.46 -8.66
C LEU A 12 8.72 16.06 -7.35
N GLN A 13 7.45 16.44 -7.15
CA GLN A 13 6.68 16.05 -5.96
C GLN A 13 6.41 14.55 -5.92
N ALA A 14 6.13 13.93 -7.06
CA ALA A 14 5.93 12.49 -7.16
C ALA A 14 7.22 11.72 -6.83
N ASP A 15 8.38 12.17 -7.35
CA ASP A 15 9.68 11.55 -7.07
C ASP A 15 10.01 11.61 -5.57
N MET A 16 9.87 12.79 -4.94
CA MET A 16 10.13 12.95 -3.51
C MET A 16 9.17 12.12 -2.64
N ALA A 17 7.88 12.05 -3.02
CA ALA A 17 6.90 11.24 -2.30
C ALA A 17 7.23 9.75 -2.39
N PHE A 18 7.72 9.29 -3.55
CA PHE A 18 8.13 7.91 -3.75
C PHE A 18 9.39 7.56 -2.94
N GLU A 19 10.40 8.44 -2.93
CA GLU A 19 11.59 8.26 -2.10
C GLU A 19 11.25 8.19 -0.61
N ALA A 20 10.33 9.05 -0.13
CA ALA A 20 9.87 9.03 1.25
C ALA A 20 9.12 7.74 1.62
N TYR A 21 8.29 7.22 0.71
CA TYR A 21 7.63 5.93 0.88
C TYR A 21 8.64 4.79 1.00
N LEU A 22 9.66 4.75 0.13
CA LEU A 22 10.70 3.72 0.19
C LEU A 22 11.52 3.81 1.48
N ALA A 23 11.88 5.02 1.92
CA ALA A 23 12.57 5.23 3.18
C ALA A 23 11.74 4.70 4.37
N ALA A 24 10.46 5.06 4.43
CA ALA A 24 9.54 4.56 5.45
C ALA A 24 9.40 3.02 5.42
N PHE A 25 9.42 2.42 4.22
CA PHE A 25 9.42 0.97 4.06
C PHE A 25 10.70 0.32 4.59
N PHE A 26 11.87 0.86 4.27
CA PHE A 26 13.14 0.31 4.75
C PHE A 26 13.37 0.52 6.24
N GLU A 27 12.83 1.60 6.81
CA GLU A 27 12.95 1.92 8.24
C GLU A 27 11.87 1.24 9.10
N ASP A 28 10.98 0.43 8.51
CA ASP A 28 9.80 -0.15 9.18
C ASP A 28 8.91 0.91 9.86
N ALA A 29 8.98 2.15 9.35
CA ALA A 29 8.22 3.30 9.81
C ALA A 29 6.92 3.43 8.98
N HIS A 30 6.23 2.31 8.80
CA HIS A 30 4.97 2.29 8.07
C HIS A 30 3.90 3.12 8.81
N PRO A 31 3.13 3.96 8.09
CA PRO A 31 2.04 4.73 8.71
C PRO A 31 0.91 3.82 9.23
N GLU A 32 0.78 2.63 8.65
CA GLU A 32 -0.07 1.55 9.15
C GLU A 32 0.78 0.64 10.06
N PRO A 33 0.37 0.35 11.30
CA PRO A 33 1.09 -0.61 12.12
C PRO A 33 1.05 -1.98 11.43
N LEU A 34 2.20 -2.66 11.31
CA LEU A 34 2.29 -4.00 10.71
C LEU A 34 1.25 -4.98 11.27
N ASP A 35 0.90 -4.85 12.55
CA ASP A 35 -0.16 -5.60 13.22
C ASP A 35 -1.53 -5.47 12.51
N SER A 36 -1.84 -4.31 11.92
CA SER A 36 -3.06 -4.06 11.14
C SER A 36 -3.06 -4.89 9.85
N LEU A 37 -1.94 -4.90 9.13
CA LEU A 37 -1.77 -5.66 7.90
C LEU A 37 -1.77 -7.18 8.15
N GLU A 38 -1.14 -7.63 9.24
CA GLU A 38 -1.18 -9.03 9.67
C GLU A 38 -2.62 -9.45 10.03
N THR A 39 -3.34 -8.59 10.76
CA THR A 39 -4.75 -8.81 11.09
C THR A 39 -5.61 -8.90 9.83
N GLU A 40 -5.42 -8.00 8.87
CA GLU A 40 -6.17 -8.02 7.61
C GLU A 40 -5.83 -9.26 6.76
N ALA A 41 -4.56 -9.66 6.72
CA ALA A 41 -4.12 -10.88 6.04
C ALA A 41 -4.70 -12.15 6.68
N LEU A 42 -4.80 -12.19 8.01
CA LEU A 42 -5.44 -13.28 8.76
C LEU A 42 -6.95 -13.34 8.47
N ILE A 43 -7.63 -12.20 8.47
CA ILE A 43 -9.07 -12.12 8.13
C ILE A 43 -9.31 -12.58 6.69
N ALA A 44 -8.49 -12.13 5.74
CA ALA A 44 -8.59 -12.53 4.34
C ALA A 44 -8.39 -14.04 4.17
N ARG A 45 -7.38 -14.62 4.83
CA ARG A 45 -7.13 -16.07 4.82
C ARG A 45 -8.28 -16.85 5.41
N SER A 46 -8.81 -16.43 6.57
CA SER A 46 -9.97 -17.08 7.20
C SER A 46 -11.19 -17.08 6.29
N ARG A 47 -11.43 -15.99 5.56
CA ARG A 47 -12.54 -15.90 4.60
C ARG A 47 -12.33 -16.81 3.40
N ASP A 48 -11.12 -16.93 2.90
CA ASP A 48 -10.80 -17.84 1.80
C ASP A 48 -10.98 -19.30 2.21
N ASP A 49 -10.49 -19.68 3.39
CA ASP A 49 -10.67 -21.01 3.97
C ASP A 49 -12.17 -21.33 4.18
N ASP A 50 -12.95 -20.37 4.68
CA ASP A 50 -14.39 -20.51 4.83
C ASP A 50 -15.09 -20.71 3.47
N LEU A 51 -14.76 -19.90 2.46
CA LEU A 51 -15.31 -20.03 1.10
C LEU A 51 -14.94 -21.38 0.48
N ARG A 52 -13.70 -21.82 0.68
CA ARG A 52 -13.22 -23.12 0.20
C ARG A 52 -13.94 -24.27 0.88
N SER A 53 -14.17 -24.18 2.20
CA SER A 53 -14.91 -25.19 2.96
C SER A 53 -16.39 -25.29 2.56
N GLN A 54 -16.96 -24.19 2.10
CA GLN A 54 -18.34 -24.10 1.59
C GLN A 54 -18.46 -24.52 0.11
N GLY A 55 -17.35 -24.86 -0.56
CA GLY A 55 -17.33 -25.21 -1.98
C GLY A 55 -17.58 -24.02 -2.92
N LEU A 56 -17.38 -22.80 -2.42
CA LEU A 56 -17.57 -21.53 -3.14
C LEU A 56 -16.24 -20.88 -3.57
N GLY A 57 -15.10 -21.42 -3.13
CA GLY A 57 -13.77 -21.04 -3.61
C GLY A 57 -13.50 -21.63 -4.99
N HIS A 58 -13.13 -20.79 -5.96
CA HIS A 58 -13.03 -21.13 -7.38
C HIS A 58 -11.69 -21.74 -7.78
#